data_AF-A0A956YVL5-F1
#
_entry.id   AF-A0A956YVL5-F1
#
_cell.length_a   1.000
_cell.length_b   1.000
_cell.length_c   1.000
_cell.angle_alpha   90.00
_cell.angle_beta   90.00
_cell.angle_gamma   90.00
#
_symmetry.space_group_name_H-M   'P 1'
#
loop_
_entity.id
_entity.type
_entity.pdbx_description
1 polymer ?
#
loop_
_entity_poly.entity_id
_entity_poly.type
_entity_poly.pdbx_seq_one_letter_code
_entity_poly.pdbx_strand_id
1 'polypeptide(L)'
;MESAIQEAVSDEVAGLPTGEQKWVRRSLRNLAACLRDQAYEIGRTTVSRLLRKLNFGLVANRKSLTGADHPDRDRQFRYIQKVRRHFLKAGYPVISVDTKNKELIGNFANHGCTWRQAAEQVNAHDFAKDAVGRAVPYGIYDITHNQGTVYVGNSHDTPEFAVHAIAQWWADPQRPRFQREDKILILCDAGGSNNCRFWLWKLELQRQLADQFGLSVLVCHYPTGASKYNPIEYRLFSQISLNWAGKPLRSFETVLNYIRGTTTHTGLTVRAFLVDRTFDKHRKVSTDERSMLNLIRRPICPIWNYMLQPTTDSC
;
A
#
# COMPACT_ATOMS: atom_id res chain seq x y z
N MET A 1 28.44 -34.78 -12.52
CA MET A 1 27.80 -33.98 -11.44
C MET A 1 26.94 -32.84 -11.98
N GLU A 2 27.46 -31.97 -12.85
CA GLU A 2 26.65 -30.90 -13.48
C GLU A 2 25.51 -31.45 -14.34
N SER A 3 25.77 -32.50 -15.12
CA SER A 3 24.77 -33.21 -15.91
C SER A 3 23.68 -33.88 -15.06
N ALA A 4 24.03 -34.43 -13.90
CA ALA A 4 23.07 -35.05 -12.97
C ALA A 4 22.15 -34.02 -12.28
N ILE A 5 22.66 -32.80 -12.03
CA ILE A 5 21.81 -31.69 -11.55
C ILE A 5 20.93 -31.14 -12.67
N GLN A 6 21.45 -31.08 -13.90
CA GLN A 6 20.62 -30.70 -15.05
C GLN A 6 19.49 -31.71 -15.27
N GLU A 7 19.75 -33.01 -15.13
CA GLU A 7 18.76 -34.09 -15.24
C GLU A 7 17.75 -34.08 -14.07
N ALA A 8 18.21 -33.90 -12.83
CA ALA A 8 17.35 -33.77 -11.66
C ALA A 8 16.46 -32.51 -11.68
N VAL A 9 16.83 -31.51 -12.49
CA VAL A 9 16.10 -30.25 -12.66
C VAL A 9 15.27 -30.24 -13.96
N SER A 10 15.66 -30.99 -15.01
CA SER A 10 15.03 -30.98 -16.34
C SER A 10 13.59 -31.46 -16.33
N ASP A 11 13.26 -32.46 -15.50
CA ASP A 11 11.88 -32.95 -15.33
C ASP A 11 10.98 -31.97 -14.58
N GLU A 12 11.55 -30.91 -13.99
CA GLU A 12 10.84 -29.89 -13.20
C GLU A 12 10.95 -28.48 -13.79
N VAL A 13 11.67 -28.30 -14.90
CA VAL A 13 11.69 -27.04 -15.66
C VAL A 13 10.40 -26.95 -16.48
N ALA A 14 9.36 -26.37 -15.88
CA ALA A 14 8.26 -25.80 -16.68
C ALA A 14 8.73 -24.43 -17.21
N GLY A 15 8.74 -24.22 -18.52
CA GLY A 15 9.10 -22.95 -19.13
C GLY A 15 8.97 -23.02 -20.66
N LEU A 16 8.58 -21.91 -21.31
CA LEU A 16 8.46 -21.84 -22.77
C LEU A 16 9.81 -22.13 -23.44
N PRO A 17 9.84 -22.81 -24.61
CA PRO A 17 11.08 -23.24 -25.30
C PRO A 17 12.08 -22.13 -25.64
N THR A 18 11.70 -20.85 -25.49
CA THR A 18 12.44 -19.67 -25.90
C THR A 18 12.69 -18.64 -24.79
N GLY A 19 12.41 -18.95 -23.51
CA GLY A 19 12.60 -18.02 -22.39
C GLY A 19 13.89 -18.26 -21.59
N GLU A 20 14.60 -17.18 -21.22
CA GLU A 20 15.78 -17.21 -20.31
C GLU A 20 15.44 -17.56 -18.84
N GLN A 21 14.17 -17.83 -18.52
CA GLN A 21 13.72 -18.06 -17.14
C GLN A 21 13.66 -19.54 -16.83
N LYS A 22 14.52 -19.97 -15.89
CA LYS A 22 14.54 -21.34 -15.36
C LYS A 22 14.21 -21.30 -13.87
N TRP A 23 13.24 -22.10 -13.42
CA TRP A 23 12.90 -22.21 -11.99
C TRP A 23 12.85 -23.67 -11.56
N VAL A 24 13.17 -23.91 -10.28
CA VAL A 24 13.14 -25.23 -9.65
C VAL A 24 12.15 -25.19 -8.50
N ARG A 25 11.19 -26.13 -8.47
CA ARG A 25 10.12 -26.18 -7.45
C ARG A 25 10.62 -26.73 -6.11
N ARG A 26 11.66 -27.56 -6.11
CA ARG A 26 12.22 -28.18 -4.90
C ARG A 26 13.14 -27.24 -4.12
N SER A 27 13.06 -27.36 -2.79
CA SER A 27 14.04 -26.76 -1.90
C SER A 27 15.44 -27.36 -2.13
N LEU A 28 16.50 -26.61 -1.85
CA LEU A 28 17.89 -27.09 -1.97
C LEU A 28 18.17 -28.35 -1.14
N ARG A 29 17.44 -28.56 -0.04
CA ARG A 29 17.56 -29.76 0.81
C ARG A 29 16.97 -30.99 0.12
N ASN A 30 15.83 -30.82 -0.56
CA ASN A 30 15.17 -31.90 -1.29
C ASN A 30 15.93 -32.29 -2.55
N LEU A 31 16.56 -31.30 -3.23
CA LEU A 31 17.47 -31.57 -4.34
C LEU A 31 18.72 -32.34 -3.87
N ALA A 32 19.32 -31.94 -2.75
CA ALA A 32 20.46 -32.65 -2.18
C ALA A 32 20.09 -34.09 -1.74
N ALA A 33 18.88 -34.32 -1.22
CA ALA A 33 18.39 -35.65 -0.87
C ALA A 33 18.21 -36.53 -2.11
N CYS A 34 17.55 -36.04 -3.15
CA CYS A 34 17.36 -36.76 -4.42
C CYS A 34 18.69 -37.15 -5.07
N LEU A 35 19.69 -36.28 -5.00
CA LEU A 35 21.02 -36.55 -5.55
C LEU A 35 21.83 -37.53 -4.69
N ARG A 36 21.59 -37.56 -3.36
CA ARG A 36 22.15 -38.61 -2.49
C ARG A 36 21.54 -39.98 -2.77
N ASP A 37 20.25 -40.05 -3.08
CA ASP A 37 19.59 -41.30 -3.49
C ASP A 37 20.14 -41.84 -4.83
N GLN A 38 20.75 -40.97 -5.63
CA GLN A 38 21.49 -41.30 -6.86
C GLN A 38 23.01 -41.50 -6.62
N ALA A 39 23.42 -41.78 -5.38
CA ALA A 39 24.80 -42.02 -4.95
C ALA A 39 25.77 -40.82 -5.04
N TYR A 40 25.28 -39.58 -5.10
CA TYR A 40 26.12 -38.38 -5.00
C TYR A 40 26.20 -37.87 -3.55
N GLU A 41 27.41 -37.82 -2.98
CA GLU A 41 27.64 -37.19 -1.67
C GLU A 41 27.67 -35.65 -1.79
N ILE A 42 26.50 -35.02 -1.80
CA ILE A 42 26.39 -33.55 -1.90
C ILE A 42 25.52 -32.93 -0.80
N GLY A 43 26.00 -31.78 -0.34
CA GLY A 43 25.29 -30.89 0.57
C GLY A 43 24.53 -29.77 -0.13
N ARG A 44 23.64 -29.11 0.62
CA ARG A 44 22.86 -27.95 0.18
C ARG A 44 23.73 -26.82 -0.42
N THR A 45 24.92 -26.60 0.13
CA THR A 45 25.86 -25.56 -0.33
C THR A 45 26.41 -25.86 -1.72
N THR A 46 26.75 -27.12 -1.99
CA THR A 46 27.20 -27.60 -3.30
C THR A 46 26.07 -27.50 -4.34
N VAL A 47 24.85 -27.90 -3.99
CA VAL A 47 23.66 -27.73 -4.84
C VAL A 47 23.42 -26.25 -5.17
N SER A 48 23.50 -25.36 -4.18
CA SER A 48 23.34 -23.91 -4.41
C SER A 48 24.42 -23.35 -5.34
N ARG A 49 25.66 -23.82 -5.23
CA ARG A 49 26.77 -23.37 -6.09
C ARG A 49 26.57 -23.84 -7.53
N LEU A 50 26.12 -25.08 -7.71
CA LEU A 50 25.88 -25.67 -9.03
C LEU A 50 24.66 -25.05 -9.71
N LEU A 51 23.59 -24.76 -8.98
CA LEU A 51 22.44 -24.00 -9.50
C LEU A 51 22.84 -22.60 -10.00
N ARG A 52 23.69 -21.87 -9.24
CA ARG A 52 24.22 -20.58 -9.71
C ARG A 52 25.07 -20.71 -10.97
N LYS A 53 25.90 -21.76 -11.07
CA LYS A 53 26.69 -22.05 -12.29
C LYS A 53 25.80 -22.34 -13.50
N LEU A 54 24.61 -22.90 -13.27
CA LEU A 54 23.60 -23.20 -14.28
C LEU A 54 22.62 -22.01 -14.55
N ASN A 55 22.94 -20.80 -14.05
CA ASN A 55 22.13 -19.58 -14.14
C ASN A 55 20.75 -19.65 -13.44
N PHE A 56 20.58 -20.52 -12.44
CA PHE A 56 19.42 -20.47 -11.57
C PHE A 56 19.65 -19.49 -10.41
N GLY A 57 18.76 -18.52 -10.27
CA GLY A 57 18.77 -17.52 -9.20
C GLY A 57 17.56 -17.61 -8.28
N LEU A 58 17.72 -17.11 -7.05
CA LEU A 58 16.57 -16.81 -6.19
C LEU A 58 15.92 -15.52 -6.72
N VAL A 59 14.80 -15.67 -7.42
CA VAL A 59 14.02 -14.55 -7.94
C VAL A 59 12.71 -14.50 -7.16
N ALA A 60 12.42 -13.36 -6.51
CA ALA A 60 11.12 -13.12 -5.93
C ALA A 60 10.11 -12.79 -7.03
N ASN A 61 8.87 -13.27 -6.88
CA ASN A 61 7.79 -12.94 -7.82
C ASN A 61 7.62 -11.42 -7.92
N ARG A 62 7.89 -10.85 -9.09
CA ARG A 62 7.58 -9.46 -9.39
C ARG A 62 6.14 -9.39 -9.89
N LYS A 63 5.27 -8.70 -9.16
CA LYS A 63 3.91 -8.36 -9.63
C LYS A 63 4.01 -7.32 -10.74
N SER A 64 4.34 -7.73 -11.97
CA SER A 64 4.46 -6.85 -13.14
C SER A 64 3.30 -6.99 -14.14
N LEU A 65 2.47 -8.02 -13.99
CA LEU A 65 1.31 -8.24 -14.84
C LEU A 65 0.11 -7.47 -14.29
N THR A 66 -0.11 -6.26 -14.81
CA THR A 66 -1.22 -5.38 -14.39
C THR A 66 -2.40 -5.38 -15.37
N GLY A 67 -2.47 -6.40 -16.24
CA GLY A 67 -3.42 -6.45 -17.37
C GLY A 67 -2.93 -5.61 -18.56
N ALA A 68 -3.79 -5.43 -19.56
CA ALA A 68 -3.50 -4.58 -20.71
C ALA A 68 -3.29 -3.12 -20.27
N ASP A 69 -2.33 -2.43 -20.88
CA ASP A 69 -2.08 -1.02 -20.61
C ASP A 69 -3.30 -0.19 -21.00
N HIS A 70 -3.89 0.51 -20.03
CA HIS A 70 -4.97 1.45 -20.32
C HIS A 70 -4.43 2.57 -21.24
N PRO A 71 -5.10 2.91 -22.35
CA PRO A 71 -4.59 3.87 -23.33
C PRO A 71 -4.26 5.24 -22.71
N ASP A 72 -5.07 5.67 -21.74
CA ASP A 72 -4.85 6.93 -21.01
C ASP A 72 -3.82 6.86 -19.86
N ARG A 73 -3.15 5.73 -19.61
CA ARG A 73 -2.26 5.57 -18.44
C ARG A 73 -1.16 6.63 -18.42
N ASP A 74 -0.43 6.78 -19.51
CA ASP A 74 0.66 7.75 -19.61
C ASP A 74 0.14 9.20 -19.59
N ARG A 75 -1.00 9.45 -20.26
CA ARG A 75 -1.69 10.75 -20.23
C ARG A 75 -2.05 11.15 -18.79
N GLN A 76 -2.53 10.20 -18.00
CA GLN A 76 -2.86 10.40 -16.60
C GLN A 76 -1.62 10.67 -15.74
N PHE A 77 -0.54 9.92 -15.96
CA PHE A 77 0.72 10.16 -15.25
C PHE A 77 1.27 11.56 -15.49
N ARG A 78 1.31 12.00 -16.75
CA ARG A 78 1.77 13.34 -17.11
C ARG A 78 0.88 14.42 -16.49
N TYR A 79 -0.43 14.21 -16.45
CA TYR A 79 -1.37 15.11 -15.79
C TYR A 79 -1.10 15.23 -14.29
N ILE A 80 -1.00 14.10 -13.57
CA ILE A 80 -0.68 14.08 -12.13
C ILE A 80 0.62 14.82 -11.85
N GLN A 81 1.67 14.58 -12.65
CA GLN A 81 2.95 15.26 -12.48
C GLN A 81 2.87 16.77 -12.73
N LYS A 82 2.06 17.21 -13.69
CA LYS A 82 1.83 18.63 -13.96
C LYS A 82 1.09 19.30 -12.79
N VAL A 83 0.00 18.70 -12.34
CA VAL A 83 -0.81 19.22 -11.22
C VAL A 83 -0.02 19.25 -9.93
N ARG A 84 0.69 18.16 -9.61
CA ARG A 84 1.55 18.06 -8.42
C ARG A 84 2.60 19.17 -8.39
N ARG A 85 3.32 19.39 -9.50
CA ARG A 85 4.31 20.48 -9.59
C ARG A 85 3.67 21.85 -9.39
N HIS A 86 2.48 22.06 -9.94
CA HIS A 86 1.77 23.33 -9.77
C HIS A 86 1.37 23.58 -8.31
N PHE A 87 0.79 22.59 -7.63
CA PHE A 87 0.41 22.71 -6.22
C PHE A 87 1.60 22.94 -5.31
N LEU A 88 2.68 22.14 -5.48
CA LEU A 88 3.90 22.30 -4.70
C LEU A 88 4.54 23.68 -4.91
N LYS A 89 4.65 24.14 -6.16
CA LYS A 89 5.25 25.46 -6.48
C LYS A 89 4.42 26.61 -5.91
N ALA A 90 3.09 26.47 -5.84
CA ALA A 90 2.20 27.47 -5.30
C ALA A 90 2.02 27.38 -3.77
N GLY A 91 2.71 26.44 -3.10
CA GLY A 91 2.70 26.31 -1.65
C GLY A 91 1.43 25.68 -1.07
N TYR A 92 0.65 24.95 -1.88
CA TYR A 92 -0.53 24.22 -1.41
C TYR A 92 -0.19 22.82 -0.89
N PRO A 93 -0.98 22.27 0.06
CA PRO A 93 -0.88 20.90 0.50
C PRO A 93 -1.01 19.89 -0.65
N VAL A 94 -0.09 18.93 -0.67
CA VAL A 94 -0.17 17.74 -1.51
C VAL A 94 0.02 16.49 -0.66
N ILE A 95 -1.02 15.68 -0.59
CA ILE A 95 -1.00 14.40 0.11
C ILE A 95 -1.17 13.23 -0.85
N SER A 96 -0.56 12.12 -0.48
CA SER A 96 -0.75 10.80 -1.10
C SER A 96 -1.39 9.90 -0.05
N VAL A 97 -2.52 9.28 -0.38
CA VAL A 97 -3.33 8.50 0.56
C VAL A 97 -3.63 7.13 -0.02
N ASP A 98 -3.67 6.13 0.84
CA ASP A 98 -4.05 4.76 0.50
C ASP A 98 -4.28 3.92 1.78
N THR A 99 -4.88 2.74 1.63
CA THR A 99 -5.00 1.76 2.71
C THR A 99 -3.89 0.72 2.59
N LYS A 100 -3.07 0.58 3.64
CA LYS A 100 -2.11 -0.52 3.72
C LYS A 100 -2.85 -1.85 3.82
N ASN A 101 -2.20 -2.93 3.39
CA ASN A 101 -2.68 -4.29 3.65
C ASN A 101 -3.18 -4.46 5.09
N LYS A 102 -4.34 -5.10 5.22
CA LYS A 102 -4.97 -5.36 6.52
C LYS A 102 -4.16 -6.41 7.26
N GLU A 103 -3.77 -6.11 8.49
CA GLU A 103 -2.94 -6.98 9.31
C GLU A 103 -3.80 -7.71 10.34
N LEU A 104 -3.57 -9.02 10.52
CA LEU A 104 -4.18 -9.77 11.62
C LEU A 104 -3.43 -9.45 12.91
N ILE A 105 -4.18 -9.06 13.94
CA ILE A 105 -3.63 -8.76 15.26
C ILE A 105 -3.70 -10.03 16.10
N GLY A 106 -2.54 -10.50 16.55
CA GLY A 106 -2.42 -11.75 17.30
C GLY A 106 -1.01 -12.33 17.22
N ASN A 107 -0.84 -13.54 17.74
CA ASN A 107 0.45 -14.21 17.77
C ASN A 107 0.76 -14.91 16.44
N PHE A 108 0.75 -14.17 15.34
CA PHE A 108 0.92 -14.68 13.97
C PHE A 108 2.33 -14.48 13.43
N ALA A 109 2.72 -15.33 12.48
CA ALA A 109 3.99 -15.19 11.80
C ALA A 109 3.95 -13.96 10.86
N ASN A 110 4.88 -13.02 11.05
CA ASN A 110 5.06 -11.90 10.12
C ASN A 110 6.27 -12.15 9.23
N HIS A 111 6.20 -11.79 7.96
CA HIS A 111 7.29 -11.98 7.01
C HIS A 111 8.51 -11.14 7.38
N GLY A 112 9.70 -11.73 7.26
CA GLY A 112 10.97 -11.12 7.57
C GLY A 112 11.76 -11.89 8.61
N CYS A 113 12.98 -11.45 8.87
CA CYS A 113 13.86 -12.03 9.87
C CYS A 113 14.48 -10.90 10.69
N THR A 114 14.61 -11.13 12.00
CA THR A 114 15.25 -10.18 12.91
C THR A 114 16.27 -10.91 13.75
N TRP A 115 17.42 -10.28 14.00
CA TRP A 115 18.46 -10.79 14.86
C TRP A 115 17.96 -10.83 16.31
N ARG A 116 18.03 -12.02 16.93
CA ARG A 116 17.57 -12.29 18.29
C ARG A 116 18.25 -13.54 18.83
N GLN A 117 18.37 -13.65 20.15
CA GLN A 117 19.00 -14.80 20.81
C GLN A 117 18.12 -16.06 20.76
N ALA A 118 16.79 -15.92 20.77
CA ALA A 118 15.84 -17.02 20.67
C ALA A 118 14.68 -16.66 19.73
N ALA A 119 14.16 -17.65 18.99
CA ALA A 119 13.00 -17.49 18.13
C ALA A 119 11.74 -17.16 18.95
N GLU A 120 10.90 -16.26 18.44
CA GLU A 120 9.58 -16.06 19.06
C GLU A 120 8.63 -17.17 18.63
N GLN A 121 7.92 -17.74 19.60
CA GLN A 121 6.86 -18.70 19.31
C GLN A 121 5.62 -17.96 18.79
N VAL A 122 5.17 -18.39 17.62
CA VAL A 122 3.95 -17.91 16.95
C VAL A 122 3.05 -19.10 16.64
N ASN A 123 1.79 -18.84 16.35
CA ASN A 123 0.83 -19.86 15.99
C ASN A 123 1.28 -20.62 14.72
N ALA A 124 1.00 -21.92 14.65
CA ALA A 124 1.32 -22.73 13.48
C ALA A 124 0.47 -22.34 12.25
N HIS A 125 -0.69 -21.73 12.48
CA HIS A 125 -1.64 -21.32 11.46
C HIS A 125 -2.19 -19.93 11.76
N ASP A 126 -2.38 -19.14 10.69
CA ASP A 126 -2.91 -17.78 10.77
C ASP A 126 -4.43 -17.79 10.57
N PHE A 127 -5.17 -18.37 11.53
CA PHE A 127 -6.64 -18.36 11.47
C PHE A 127 -7.21 -17.05 12.02
N ALA A 128 -8.15 -16.44 11.29
CA ALA A 128 -8.79 -15.20 11.70
C ALA A 128 -9.55 -15.28 13.04
N LYS A 129 -10.02 -16.47 13.44
CA LYS A 129 -10.69 -16.72 14.72
C LYS A 129 -9.75 -16.61 15.93
N ASP A 130 -8.45 -16.82 15.72
CA ASP A 130 -7.43 -16.75 16.77
C ASP A 130 -6.85 -15.32 16.88
N ALA A 131 -7.35 -14.40 16.05
CA ALA A 131 -6.92 -13.01 16.05
C ALA A 131 -7.69 -12.22 17.11
N VAL A 132 -6.96 -11.35 17.83
CA VAL A 132 -7.53 -10.33 18.70
C VAL A 132 -8.34 -9.31 17.90
N GLY A 133 -7.96 -9.10 16.63
CA GLY A 133 -8.66 -8.21 15.72
C GLY A 133 -7.97 -8.10 14.37
N ARG A 134 -8.44 -7.18 13.54
CA ARG A 134 -7.82 -6.85 12.27
C ARG A 134 -7.53 -5.37 12.22
N ALA A 135 -6.27 -5.00 12.04
CA ALA A 135 -5.88 -3.62 11.82
C ALA A 135 -6.10 -3.25 10.35
N VAL A 136 -6.69 -2.09 10.14
CA VAL A 136 -6.85 -1.45 8.84
C VAL A 136 -6.08 -0.13 8.86
N PRO A 137 -4.78 -0.12 8.50
CA PRO A 137 -3.98 1.09 8.52
C PRO A 137 -4.28 1.93 7.27
N TYR A 138 -4.91 3.09 7.46
CA TYR A 138 -5.09 4.09 6.42
C TYR A 138 -4.03 5.18 6.56
N GLY A 139 -3.23 5.35 5.51
CA GLY A 139 -2.09 6.25 5.55
C GLY A 139 -2.32 7.54 4.77
N ILE A 140 -1.72 8.61 5.28
CA ILE A 140 -1.67 9.94 4.67
C ILE A 140 -0.21 10.35 4.66
N TYR A 141 0.35 10.50 3.47
CA TYR A 141 1.73 10.92 3.27
C TYR A 141 1.76 12.34 2.71
N ASP A 142 2.24 13.28 3.53
CA ASP A 142 2.53 14.65 3.13
C ASP A 142 3.84 14.69 2.33
N ILE A 143 3.69 14.96 1.03
CA ILE A 143 4.81 14.97 0.09
C ILE A 143 5.74 16.17 0.35
N THR A 144 5.20 17.26 0.88
CA THR A 144 5.93 18.53 1.04
C THR A 144 6.87 18.46 2.23
N HIS A 145 6.38 17.94 3.36
CA HIS A 145 7.13 17.87 4.61
C HIS A 145 7.79 16.51 4.86
N ASN A 146 7.56 15.53 3.96
CA ASN A 146 8.03 14.15 4.13
C ASN A 146 7.57 13.55 5.47
N GLN A 147 6.28 13.71 5.79
CA GLN A 147 5.68 13.19 7.02
C GLN A 147 4.54 12.23 6.70
N GLY A 148 4.46 11.13 7.46
CA GLY A 148 3.37 10.18 7.40
C GLY A 148 2.45 10.30 8.62
N THR A 149 1.16 10.19 8.42
CA THR A 149 0.19 9.95 9.50
C THR A 149 -0.63 8.72 9.13
N VAL A 150 -0.78 7.79 10.06
CA VAL A 150 -1.56 6.56 9.86
C VAL A 150 -2.67 6.47 10.90
N TYR A 151 -3.88 6.31 10.42
CA TYR A 151 -5.04 6.01 11.24
C TYR A 151 -5.33 4.52 11.14
N VAL A 152 -5.27 3.81 12.25
CA VAL A 152 -5.49 2.37 12.32
C VAL A 152 -6.92 2.13 12.76
N GLY A 153 -7.77 1.68 11.83
CA GLY A 153 -9.12 1.23 12.14
C GLY A 153 -9.13 -0.20 12.67
N ASN A 154 -10.12 -0.51 13.50
CA ASN A 154 -10.42 -1.86 13.98
C ASN A 154 -11.61 -2.52 13.23
N SER A 155 -12.22 -1.80 12.29
CA SER A 155 -13.42 -2.23 11.56
C SER A 155 -13.17 -2.38 10.05
N HIS A 156 -13.96 -1.72 9.20
CA HIS A 156 -13.93 -1.88 7.76
C HIS A 156 -13.20 -0.74 7.07
N ASP A 157 -12.48 -1.09 6.00
CA ASP A 157 -11.95 -0.11 5.05
C ASP A 157 -13.08 0.41 4.16
N THR A 158 -13.71 1.51 4.57
CA THR A 158 -14.82 2.16 3.86
C THR A 158 -14.41 3.56 3.38
N PRO A 159 -15.09 4.11 2.36
CA PRO A 159 -14.85 5.49 1.95
C PRO A 159 -15.05 6.50 3.10
N GLU A 160 -15.99 6.24 4.02
CA GLU A 160 -16.21 7.07 5.20
C GLU A 160 -15.01 7.04 6.15
N PHE A 161 -14.44 5.86 6.43
CA PHE A 161 -13.23 5.73 7.23
C PHE A 161 -12.05 6.47 6.60
N ALA A 162 -11.83 6.27 5.31
CA ALA A 162 -10.74 6.89 4.57
C ALA A 162 -10.81 8.43 4.61
N VAL A 163 -11.99 9.00 4.35
CA VAL A 163 -12.16 10.45 4.43
C VAL A 163 -12.09 10.96 5.87
N HIS A 164 -12.65 10.22 6.82
CA HIS A 164 -12.54 10.57 8.24
C HIS A 164 -11.08 10.70 8.67
N ALA A 165 -10.21 9.77 8.27
CA ALA A 165 -8.78 9.86 8.52
C ALA A 165 -8.14 11.13 7.91
N ILE A 166 -8.53 11.51 6.69
CA ILE A 166 -8.05 12.73 6.03
C ILE A 166 -8.53 13.99 6.76
N ALA A 167 -9.80 14.03 7.17
CA ALA A 167 -10.37 15.14 7.92
C ALA A 167 -9.71 15.29 9.29
N GLN A 168 -9.46 14.19 10.00
CA GLN A 168 -8.72 14.19 11.27
C GLN A 168 -7.29 14.69 11.09
N TRP A 169 -6.60 14.26 10.04
CA TRP A 169 -5.26 14.77 9.72
C TRP A 169 -5.29 16.27 9.45
N TRP A 170 -6.29 16.75 8.70
CA TRP A 170 -6.41 18.17 8.39
C TRP A 170 -6.65 19.02 9.64
N ALA A 171 -7.55 18.56 10.52
CA ALA A 171 -7.93 19.24 11.76
C ALA A 171 -6.86 19.20 12.86
N ASP A 172 -5.88 18.30 12.74
CA ASP A 172 -4.83 18.14 13.75
C ASP A 172 -3.96 19.41 13.84
N PRO A 173 -3.92 20.10 14.99
CA PRO A 173 -3.14 21.31 15.16
C PRO A 173 -1.62 21.07 15.09
N GLN A 174 -1.17 19.82 15.25
CA GLN A 174 0.23 19.42 15.15
C GLN A 174 0.65 19.08 13.71
N ARG A 175 -0.29 19.10 12.75
CA ARG A 175 0.05 18.94 11.33
C ARG A 175 0.95 20.11 10.87
N PRO A 176 1.96 19.85 10.02
CA PRO A 176 2.71 20.92 9.38
C PRO A 176 1.81 21.90 8.64
N ARG A 177 2.10 23.20 8.73
CA ARG A 177 1.38 24.26 8.01
C ARG A 177 1.88 24.40 6.58
N PHE A 178 0.99 24.76 5.68
CA PHE A 178 1.34 25.12 4.30
C PHE A 178 1.21 26.63 4.10
N GLN A 179 1.90 27.17 3.09
CA GLN A 179 1.82 28.60 2.75
C GLN A 179 0.40 29.01 2.35
N ARG A 180 -0.32 28.09 1.70
CA ARG A 180 -1.71 28.26 1.31
C ARG A 180 -2.51 27.04 1.72
N GLU A 181 -3.58 27.26 2.48
CA GLU A 181 -4.44 26.17 2.97
C GLU A 181 -5.87 26.26 2.41
N ASP A 182 -6.13 27.05 1.37
CA ASP A 182 -7.45 27.15 0.70
C ASP A 182 -7.74 26.00 -0.29
N LYS A 183 -6.70 25.23 -0.66
CA LYS A 183 -6.81 24.09 -1.58
C LYS A 183 -5.92 22.94 -1.16
N ILE A 184 -6.35 21.73 -1.48
CA ILE A 184 -5.57 20.51 -1.26
C ILE A 184 -5.59 19.62 -2.50
N LEU A 185 -4.44 19.02 -2.83
CA LEU A 185 -4.33 17.94 -3.80
C LEU A 185 -4.19 16.60 -3.09
N ILE A 186 -5.13 15.69 -3.39
CA ILE A 186 -5.14 14.31 -2.90
C ILE A 186 -4.79 13.39 -4.06
N LEU A 187 -3.69 12.64 -3.90
CA LEU A 187 -3.26 11.58 -4.79
C LEU A 187 -3.65 10.24 -4.18
N CYS A 188 -4.39 9.40 -4.89
CA CYS A 188 -4.79 8.09 -4.40
C CYS A 188 -4.94 7.09 -5.53
N ASP A 189 -5.02 5.82 -5.19
CA ASP A 189 -5.30 4.78 -6.17
C ASP A 189 -6.79 4.69 -6.49
N ALA A 190 -7.13 4.11 -7.64
CA ALA A 190 -8.52 3.91 -8.06
C ALA A 190 -9.17 2.66 -7.41
N GLY A 191 -8.62 2.14 -6.31
CA GLY A 191 -9.05 0.91 -5.64
C GLY A 191 -9.56 1.14 -4.21
N GLY A 192 -10.12 0.09 -3.60
CA GLY A 192 -10.50 0.09 -2.18
C GLY A 192 -11.55 1.14 -1.79
N SER A 193 -11.38 1.73 -0.61
CA SER A 193 -12.20 2.81 -0.05
C SER A 193 -12.12 4.11 -0.84
N ASN A 194 -11.02 4.33 -1.57
CA ASN A 194 -10.76 5.54 -2.33
C ASN A 194 -11.16 5.42 -3.81
N ASN A 195 -12.01 4.45 -4.16
CA ASN A 195 -12.32 4.19 -5.56
C ASN A 195 -13.03 5.39 -6.21
N CYS A 196 -12.46 5.87 -7.33
CA CYS A 196 -13.01 6.98 -8.12
C CYS A 196 -14.47 6.80 -8.58
N ARG A 197 -14.98 5.56 -8.65
CA ARG A 197 -16.36 5.24 -9.02
C ARG A 197 -17.32 5.31 -7.85
N PHE A 198 -16.84 5.29 -6.61
CA PHE A 198 -17.69 5.32 -5.43
C PHE A 198 -18.18 6.76 -5.19
N TRP A 199 -19.51 6.92 -5.23
CA TRP A 199 -20.15 8.19 -4.89
C TRP A 199 -19.97 8.54 -3.42
N LEU A 200 -19.91 7.53 -2.54
CA LEU A 200 -19.71 7.73 -1.11
C LEU A 200 -18.38 8.42 -0.83
N TRP A 201 -17.30 8.02 -1.51
CA TRP A 201 -16.00 8.70 -1.42
C TRP A 201 -16.11 10.20 -1.74
N LYS A 202 -16.80 10.56 -2.82
CA LYS A 202 -16.98 11.97 -3.22
C LYS A 202 -17.86 12.73 -2.23
N LEU A 203 -18.92 12.09 -1.73
CA LEU A 203 -19.83 12.69 -0.76
C LEU A 203 -19.16 12.97 0.58
N GLU A 204 -18.38 12.02 1.08
CA GLU A 204 -17.65 12.23 2.33
C GLU A 204 -16.58 13.29 2.18
N LEU A 205 -15.84 13.32 1.05
CA LEU A 205 -14.90 14.41 0.77
C LEU A 205 -15.59 15.78 0.69
N GLN A 206 -16.79 15.85 0.10
CA GLN A 206 -17.58 17.07 0.07
C GLN A 206 -17.92 17.51 1.50
N ARG A 207 -18.54 16.64 2.30
CA ARG A 207 -19.04 16.98 3.64
C ARG A 207 -17.93 17.23 4.66
N GLN A 208 -17.03 16.26 4.84
CA GLN A 208 -16.04 16.26 5.93
C GLN A 208 -14.79 17.06 5.60
N LEU A 209 -14.57 17.44 4.33
CA LEU A 209 -13.36 18.14 3.93
C LEU A 209 -13.66 19.47 3.24
N ALA A 210 -14.41 19.46 2.14
CA ALA A 210 -14.69 20.68 1.38
C ALA A 210 -15.60 21.65 2.15
N ASP A 211 -16.77 21.19 2.59
CA ASP A 211 -17.75 22.02 3.30
C ASP A 211 -17.28 22.34 4.72
N GLN A 212 -16.81 21.34 5.47
CA GLN A 212 -16.40 21.52 6.86
C GLN A 212 -15.24 22.51 7.05
N PHE A 213 -14.29 22.55 6.10
CA PHE A 213 -13.09 23.39 6.23
C PHE A 213 -12.99 24.49 5.15
N GLY A 214 -14.01 24.66 4.30
CA GLY A 214 -14.00 25.65 3.22
C GLY A 214 -12.93 25.39 2.15
N LEU A 215 -12.60 24.12 1.88
CA LEU A 215 -11.47 23.74 1.01
C LEU A 215 -11.89 23.39 -0.41
N SER A 216 -11.10 23.84 -1.39
CA SER A 216 -11.15 23.21 -2.72
C SER A 216 -10.30 21.94 -2.74
N VAL A 217 -10.97 20.79 -2.88
CA VAL A 217 -10.33 19.47 -2.84
C VAL A 217 -10.14 18.95 -4.27
N LEU A 218 -8.91 18.91 -4.76
CA LEU A 218 -8.58 18.29 -6.05
C LEU A 218 -8.13 16.84 -5.81
N VAL A 219 -8.86 15.88 -6.39
CA VAL A 219 -8.49 14.47 -6.33
C VAL A 219 -7.95 14.04 -7.70
N CYS A 220 -6.81 13.35 -7.69
CA CYS A 220 -6.25 12.72 -8.88
C CYS A 220 -5.95 11.25 -8.59
N HIS A 221 -6.67 10.35 -9.26
CA HIS A 221 -6.49 8.92 -9.10
C HIS A 221 -5.40 8.37 -10.01
N TYR A 222 -4.53 7.51 -9.49
CA TYR A 222 -3.68 6.67 -10.32
C TYR A 222 -4.52 5.58 -11.01
N PRO A 223 -4.22 5.25 -12.29
CA PRO A 223 -4.92 4.17 -12.99
C PRO A 223 -4.79 2.82 -12.27
N THR A 224 -5.74 1.92 -12.50
CA THR A 224 -5.69 0.56 -11.97
C THR A 224 -4.39 -0.14 -12.39
N GLY A 225 -3.78 -0.91 -11.48
CA GLY A 225 -2.49 -1.56 -11.71
C GLY A 225 -1.28 -0.61 -11.63
N ALA A 226 -1.51 0.67 -11.32
CA ALA A 226 -0.47 1.68 -11.23
C ALA A 226 -0.20 2.17 -9.78
N SER A 227 -0.68 1.43 -8.77
CA SER A 227 -0.51 1.78 -7.34
C SER A 227 0.95 1.95 -6.94
N LYS A 228 1.87 1.19 -7.55
CA LYS A 228 3.33 1.35 -7.35
C LYS A 228 3.86 2.77 -7.60
N TYR A 229 3.13 3.62 -8.31
CA TYR A 229 3.51 5.00 -8.59
C TYR A 229 2.92 6.01 -7.60
N ASN A 230 1.98 5.57 -6.76
CA ASN A 230 1.44 6.33 -5.65
C ASN A 230 2.55 6.52 -4.59
N PRO A 231 2.95 7.76 -4.25
CA PRO A 231 4.09 8.03 -3.36
C PRO A 231 4.03 7.29 -2.03
N ILE A 232 2.85 7.19 -1.42
CA ILE A 232 2.64 6.54 -0.13
C ILE A 232 3.14 5.09 -0.09
N GLU A 233 3.03 4.35 -1.20
CA GLU A 233 3.41 2.94 -1.26
C GLU A 233 4.90 2.70 -0.98
N TYR A 234 5.78 3.51 -1.59
CA TYR A 234 7.23 3.37 -1.46
C TYR A 234 7.88 4.38 -0.51
N ARG A 235 7.20 5.48 -0.17
CA ARG A 235 7.70 6.46 0.80
C ARG A 235 7.28 6.15 2.23
N LEU A 236 6.06 5.66 2.44
CA LEU A 236 5.51 5.42 3.77
C LEU A 236 5.36 3.92 4.05
N PHE A 237 4.55 3.22 3.25
CA PHE A 237 4.17 1.84 3.55
C PHE A 237 5.30 0.84 3.44
N SER A 238 6.24 1.01 2.51
CA SER A 238 7.42 0.16 2.45
C SER A 238 8.27 0.31 3.71
N GLN A 239 8.41 1.54 4.24
CA GLN A 239 9.21 1.81 5.43
C GLN A 239 8.57 1.22 6.68
N ILE A 240 7.24 1.35 6.82
CA ILE A 240 6.48 0.70 7.89
C ILE A 240 6.63 -0.83 7.80
N SER A 241 6.51 -1.40 6.59
CA SER A 241 6.70 -2.84 6.38
C SER A 241 8.09 -3.33 6.77
N LEU A 242 9.13 -2.53 6.49
CA LEU A 242 10.49 -2.84 6.89
C LEU A 242 10.65 -2.79 8.41
N ASN A 243 10.03 -1.80 9.07
CA ASN A 243 10.21 -1.59 10.50
C ASN A 243 9.67 -2.73 11.38
N TRP A 244 8.54 -3.32 11.02
CA TRP A 244 7.96 -4.45 11.77
C TRP A 244 8.23 -5.83 11.14
N ALA A 245 9.11 -5.91 10.14
CA ALA A 245 9.39 -7.16 9.46
C ALA A 245 9.89 -8.24 10.46
N GLY A 246 9.31 -9.44 10.38
CA GLY A 246 9.66 -10.56 11.27
C GLY A 246 9.21 -10.38 12.72
N LYS A 247 8.37 -9.39 13.04
CA LYS A 247 7.82 -9.16 14.38
C LYS A 247 6.32 -9.51 14.42
N PRO A 248 5.87 -10.33 15.38
CA PRO A 248 4.45 -10.65 15.55
C PRO A 248 3.69 -9.42 16.07
N LEU A 249 2.56 -9.10 15.43
CA LEU A 249 1.73 -7.94 15.74
C LEU A 249 0.66 -8.31 16.76
N ARG A 250 1.08 -8.53 18.02
CA ARG A 250 0.22 -9.13 19.06
C ARG A 250 -0.91 -8.24 19.56
N SER A 251 -0.78 -6.92 19.44
CA SER A 251 -1.77 -5.95 19.88
C SER A 251 -1.82 -4.73 18.95
N PHE A 252 -2.93 -3.99 18.98
CA PHE A 252 -3.04 -2.71 18.28
C PHE A 252 -1.96 -1.72 18.73
N GLU A 253 -1.63 -1.71 20.03
CA GLU A 253 -0.56 -0.86 20.56
C GLU A 253 0.81 -1.23 19.97
N THR A 254 1.07 -2.53 19.79
CA THR A 254 2.30 -2.99 19.11
C THR A 254 2.37 -2.47 17.68
N VAL A 255 1.26 -2.53 16.93
CA VAL A 255 1.16 -1.98 15.57
C VAL A 255 1.42 -0.49 15.56
N LEU A 256 0.75 0.27 16.43
CA LEU A 256 0.92 1.72 16.53
C LEU A 256 2.36 2.09 16.85
N ASN A 257 3.02 1.38 17.76
CA ASN A 257 4.40 1.65 18.15
C ASN A 257 5.40 1.36 17.03
N TYR A 258 5.22 0.28 16.26
CA TYR A 258 6.03 0.07 15.07
C TYR A 258 5.77 1.11 13.98
N ILE A 259 4.53 1.59 13.80
CA ILE A 259 4.27 2.66 12.84
C ILE A 259 4.97 3.94 13.30
N ARG A 260 4.79 4.35 14.56
CA ARG A 260 5.41 5.55 15.16
C ARG A 260 6.94 5.50 15.14
N GLY A 261 7.52 4.31 15.31
CA GLY A 261 8.96 4.10 15.25
C GLY A 261 9.55 4.14 13.83
N THR A 262 8.72 4.27 12.79
CA THR A 262 9.20 4.31 11.40
C THR A 262 9.87 5.65 11.12
N THR A 263 11.17 5.61 10.85
CA THR A 263 11.94 6.78 10.41
C THR A 263 12.90 6.39 9.29
N THR A 264 13.37 7.37 8.51
CA THR A 264 14.38 7.14 7.46
C THR A 264 15.50 8.17 7.55
N HIS A 265 16.67 7.83 6.97
CA HIS A 265 17.78 8.79 6.83
C HIS A 265 17.42 10.04 6.03
N THR A 266 16.38 9.97 5.18
CA THR A 266 15.87 11.12 4.44
C THR A 266 14.89 11.97 5.26
N GLY A 267 14.73 11.68 6.55
CA GLY A 267 13.93 12.48 7.49
C GLY A 267 12.45 12.14 7.54
N LEU A 268 12.01 10.97 7.06
CA LEU A 268 10.62 10.55 7.23
C LEU A 268 10.32 10.41 8.73
N THR A 269 9.23 10.99 9.18
CA THR A 269 8.64 10.72 10.50
C THR A 269 7.20 10.28 10.34
N VAL A 270 6.74 9.39 11.22
CA VAL A 270 5.40 8.81 11.12
C VAL A 270 4.65 8.94 12.45
N ARG A 271 3.43 9.47 12.39
CA ARG A 271 2.48 9.48 13.52
C ARG A 271 1.44 8.39 13.31
N ALA A 272 0.93 7.81 14.40
CA ALA A 272 -0.09 6.77 14.33
C ALA A 272 -1.15 6.90 15.43
N PHE A 273 -2.41 6.73 15.03
CA PHE A 273 -3.58 6.85 15.90
C PHE A 273 -4.50 5.65 15.73
N LEU A 274 -5.10 5.19 16.83
CA LEU A 274 -6.21 4.23 16.77
C LEU A 274 -7.49 4.99 16.48
N VAL A 275 -8.30 4.47 15.56
CA VAL A 275 -9.67 4.97 15.33
C VAL A 275 -10.63 3.96 15.93
N ASP A 276 -11.13 4.29 17.12
CA ASP A 276 -12.14 3.48 17.80
C ASP A 276 -13.55 3.91 17.38
N ARG A 277 -13.83 3.67 16.10
CA ARG A 277 -15.14 3.91 15.50
C ARG A 277 -15.45 2.82 14.49
N THR A 278 -16.68 2.33 14.53
CA THR A 278 -17.18 1.37 13.56
C THR A 278 -17.73 2.11 12.34
N PHE A 279 -17.31 1.67 11.16
CA PHE A 279 -17.82 2.17 9.89
C PHE A 279 -18.60 1.08 9.17
N ASP A 280 -19.86 1.38 8.85
CA ASP A 280 -20.78 0.43 8.25
C ASP A 280 -20.42 0.16 6.79
N LYS A 281 -20.58 -1.11 6.38
CA LYS A 281 -20.44 -1.48 4.98
C LYS A 281 -21.69 -1.11 4.18
N HIS A 282 -21.51 -0.94 2.88
CA HIS A 282 -22.59 -0.87 1.89
C HIS A 282 -23.55 0.32 2.02
N ARG A 283 -23.15 1.42 2.68
CA ARG A 283 -23.93 2.66 2.60
C ARG A 283 -24.08 3.07 1.13
N LYS A 284 -25.33 3.13 0.68
CA LYS A 284 -25.69 3.58 -0.67
C LYS A 284 -25.88 5.09 -0.62
N VAL A 285 -25.40 5.76 -1.66
CA VAL A 285 -25.63 7.19 -1.86
C VAL A 285 -26.86 7.36 -2.75
N SER A 286 -27.85 8.09 -2.24
CA SER A 286 -29.09 8.41 -2.96
C SER A 286 -28.83 9.32 -4.16
N THR A 287 -29.83 9.50 -5.03
CA THR A 287 -29.72 10.44 -6.16
C THR A 287 -29.63 11.88 -5.67
N ASP A 288 -30.38 12.24 -4.63
CA ASP A 288 -30.39 13.58 -4.04
C ASP A 288 -29.04 13.91 -3.38
N GLU A 289 -28.42 12.95 -2.69
CA GLU A 289 -27.08 13.15 -2.13
C GLU A 289 -26.02 13.37 -3.23
N ARG A 290 -26.22 12.79 -4.43
CA ARG A 290 -25.30 13.01 -5.56
C ARG A 290 -25.48 14.37 -6.19
N SER A 291 -26.70 14.89 -6.26
CA SER A 291 -26.97 16.21 -6.85
C SER A 291 -26.45 17.35 -5.98
N MET A 292 -26.30 17.12 -4.66
CA MET A 292 -25.70 18.08 -3.72
C MET A 292 -24.18 18.25 -3.90
N LEU A 293 -23.49 17.41 -4.68
CA LEU A 293 -22.04 17.51 -4.85
C LEU A 293 -21.67 18.69 -5.73
N ASN A 294 -20.83 19.61 -5.23
CA ASN A 294 -20.21 20.65 -6.03
C ASN A 294 -18.96 20.09 -6.75
N LEU A 295 -19.21 19.15 -7.67
CA LEU A 295 -18.21 18.33 -8.34
C LEU A 295 -17.88 18.85 -9.74
N ILE A 296 -16.64 19.32 -9.92
CA ILE A 296 -16.09 19.77 -11.20
C ILE A 296 -15.12 18.72 -11.75
N ARG A 297 -15.52 18.01 -12.81
CA ARG A 297 -14.64 17.06 -13.50
C ARG A 297 -13.56 17.79 -14.30
N ARG A 298 -12.35 17.22 -14.35
CA ARG A 298 -11.23 17.78 -15.13
C ARG A 298 -11.23 17.24 -16.56
N PRO A 299 -10.76 18.02 -17.56
CA PRO A 299 -10.83 17.61 -18.97
C PRO A 299 -10.02 16.35 -19.31
N ILE A 300 -8.90 16.13 -18.61
CA ILE A 300 -8.05 14.96 -18.80
C ILE A 300 -8.50 13.89 -17.81
N CYS A 301 -8.89 12.73 -18.32
CA CYS A 301 -9.37 11.57 -17.53
C CYS A 301 -10.40 11.97 -16.45
N PRO A 302 -11.58 12.49 -16.84
CA PRO A 302 -12.56 13.12 -15.94
C PRO A 302 -13.12 12.20 -14.84
N ILE A 303 -12.99 10.88 -15.02
CA ILE A 303 -13.35 9.90 -13.99
C ILE A 303 -12.30 9.88 -12.87
N TRP A 304 -11.02 10.02 -13.21
CA TRP A 304 -9.90 9.99 -12.28
C TRP A 304 -9.55 11.36 -11.71
N ASN A 305 -9.96 12.44 -12.35
CA ASN A 305 -9.57 13.78 -11.96
C ASN A 305 -10.80 14.66 -11.79
N TYR A 306 -11.02 15.12 -10.57
CA TYR A 306 -12.14 16.00 -10.25
C TYR A 306 -11.81 16.87 -9.05
N MET A 307 -12.46 18.03 -9.00
CA MET A 307 -12.39 18.95 -7.88
C MET A 307 -13.75 19.00 -7.20
N LEU A 308 -13.75 18.98 -5.87
CA LEU A 308 -14.89 19.34 -5.05
C LEU A 308 -14.64 20.75 -4.50
N GLN A 309 -15.62 21.62 -4.66
CA GLN A 309 -15.62 22.95 -4.05
C GLN A 309 -16.58 22.97 -2.86
N PRO A 310 -16.41 23.86 -1.88
CA PRO A 310 -17.41 24.06 -0.84
C PRO A 310 -18.78 24.39 -1.46
N THR A 311 -19.85 23.86 -0.88
CA THR A 311 -21.24 24.11 -1.35
C THR A 311 -21.82 25.40 -0.77
N THR A 312 -21.35 25.80 0.40
CA THR A 312 -21.63 27.09 1.02
C THR A 312 -20.44 28.02 0.82
N ASP A 313 -20.67 29.20 0.23
CA ASP A 313 -19.75 30.32 0.38
C ASP A 313 -19.57 30.56 1.88
N SER A 314 -18.32 30.51 2.34
CA SER A 314 -17.97 30.84 3.72
C SER A 314 -18.25 32.34 3.91
N CYS A 315 -19.46 32.66 4.35
CA CYS A 315 -19.85 33.97 4.87
C CYS A 315 -19.69 33.99 6.39
#